data_AF-A0A4Y2KFE0-F1
#
_entry.id   AF-A0A4Y2KFE0-F1
#
_cell.length_a   1.000
_cell.length_b   1.000
_cell.length_c   1.000
_cell.angle_alpha   90.00
_cell.angle_beta   90.00
_cell.angle_gamma   90.00
#
_symmetry.space_group_name_H-M   'P 1'
#
loop_
_entity.id
_entity.type
_entity.pdbx_description
1 polymer ?
#
loop_
_entity_poly.entity_id
_entity_poly.type
_entity_poly.pdbx_seq_one_letter_code
_entity_poly.pdbx_strand_id
1 'polypeptide(L)'
;MRPCLSTIVRSARKFIRKAQEIDAKGKIWENLLQKPVPMDLPRLIFTANFRILNGHDYLQGHLHRIGVKQNTDCTLCSTGEIMNFRHLTVCVTLANTNQNVLPPDNYYSKASLYWTARREMVNTT
;
A
#
# COMPACT_ATOMS: atom_id res chain seq x y z
N MET A 1 35.44 29.96 4.11
CA MET A 1 35.37 28.55 3.62
C MET A 1 33.99 28.29 3.06
N ARG A 2 33.86 27.88 1.79
CA ARG A 2 32.57 27.48 1.21
C ARG A 2 32.31 26.00 1.54
N PRO A 3 31.12 25.62 2.04
CA PRO A 3 30.84 24.22 2.32
C PRO A 3 30.80 23.39 1.03
N CYS A 4 31.38 22.19 1.08
CA CYS A 4 31.38 21.23 -0.03
C CYS A 4 29.94 20.82 -0.38
N LEU A 5 29.65 20.62 -1.68
CA LEU A 5 28.33 20.24 -2.20
C LEU A 5 27.72 19.03 -1.47
N SER A 6 28.55 18.04 -1.12
CA SER A 6 28.12 16.86 -0.33
C SER A 6 27.58 17.22 1.05
N THR A 7 28.14 18.25 1.69
CA THR A 7 27.72 18.74 3.00
C THR A 7 26.40 19.52 2.90
N ILE A 8 26.24 20.32 1.84
CA ILE A 8 25.00 21.04 1.55
C ILE A 8 23.86 20.06 1.29
N VAL A 9 24.08 19.05 0.44
CA VAL A 9 23.08 18.00 0.14
C VAL A 9 22.69 17.21 1.38
N ARG A 10 23.65 16.86 2.24
CA ARG A 10 23.38 16.16 3.50
C ARG A 10 22.55 17.01 4.47
N SER A 11 22.84 18.31 4.56
CA SER A 11 22.07 19.26 5.37
C SER A 11 20.63 19.40 4.85
N ALA A 12 20.46 19.58 3.54
CA ALA A 12 19.14 19.66 2.90
C ALA A 12 18.31 18.39 3.13
N ARG A 13 18.91 17.19 2.99
CA ARG A 13 18.23 15.92 3.29
C ARG A 13 17.73 15.84 4.73
N LYS A 14 18.52 16.33 5.70
CA LYS A 14 18.14 16.36 7.12
C LYS A 14 16.95 17.30 7.36
N PHE A 15 16.92 18.44 6.68
CA PHE A 15 15.81 19.39 6.76
C PHE A 15 14.53 18.81 6.14
N ILE A 16 14.62 18.26 4.92
CA ILE A 16 13.51 17.62 4.22
C ILE A 16 12.92 16.49 5.08
N ARG A 17 13.77 15.64 5.65
CA ARG A 17 13.30 14.54 6.51
C ARG A 17 12.52 15.05 7.71
N LYS A 18 13.01 16.08 8.42
CA LYS A 18 12.29 16.67 9.55
C LYS A 18 10.95 17.27 9.15
N ALA A 19 10.89 17.96 8.01
CA ALA A 19 9.63 18.51 7.50
C ALA A 19 8.63 17.38 7.20
N GLN A 20 9.09 16.31 6.54
CA GLN A 20 8.26 15.13 6.25
C GLN A 20 7.79 14.40 7.52
N GLU A 21 8.63 14.31 8.55
CA GLU A 21 8.26 13.73 9.86
C GLU A 21 7.12 14.52 10.51
N ILE A 22 7.18 15.86 10.46
CA ILE A 22 6.11 16.74 10.97
C ILE A 22 4.84 16.58 10.13
N ASP A 23 4.96 16.63 8.81
CA ASP A 23 3.83 16.55 7.88
C ASP A 23 3.12 15.19 7.89
N ALA A 24 3.84 14.12 8.26
CA ALA A 24 3.28 12.78 8.33
C ALA A 24 2.48 12.52 9.61
N LYS A 25 2.70 13.28 10.68
CA LYS A 25 2.09 13.04 11.99
C LYS A 25 0.56 12.93 11.91
N GLY A 26 0.01 11.83 12.42
CA GLY A 26 -1.43 11.54 12.43
C GLY A 26 -2.00 11.09 11.08
N LYS A 27 -1.16 10.92 10.05
CA LYS A 27 -1.58 10.45 8.71
C LYS A 27 -1.19 8.99 8.54
N ILE A 28 -1.88 8.29 7.64
CA ILE A 28 -1.66 6.85 7.40
C ILE A 28 -0.20 6.55 7.04
N TRP A 29 0.45 7.45 6.29
CA TRP A 29 1.84 7.31 5.87
C TRP A 29 2.88 7.64 6.95
N GLU A 30 2.49 8.06 8.16
CA GLU A 30 3.39 8.10 9.32
C GLU A 30 4.06 6.74 9.56
N ASN A 31 3.34 5.65 9.26
CA ASN A 31 3.85 4.29 9.39
C ASN A 31 5.14 4.03 8.58
N LEU A 32 5.37 4.76 7.48
CA LEU A 32 6.61 4.65 6.71
C LEU A 32 7.85 5.04 7.50
N LEU A 33 7.71 5.94 8.49
CA LEU A 33 8.81 6.40 9.31
C LEU A 33 9.22 5.34 10.33
N GLN A 34 8.26 4.54 10.81
CA GLN A 34 8.49 3.53 11.85
C GLN A 34 8.86 2.16 11.27
N LYS A 35 8.17 1.74 10.21
CA LYS A 35 8.31 0.40 9.62
C LYS A 35 8.34 0.49 8.09
N PRO A 36 9.43 1.04 7.50
CA PRO A 36 9.56 1.11 6.06
C PRO A 36 9.61 -0.28 5.42
N VAL A 37 9.11 -0.41 4.20
CA VAL A 37 9.24 -1.62 3.40
C VAL A 37 10.71 -1.79 2.99
N PRO A 38 11.34 -2.97 3.14
CA PRO A 38 12.73 -3.20 2.77
C PRO A 38 13.01 -2.92 1.27
N MET A 39 14.07 -2.15 1.00
CA MET A 39 14.42 -1.67 -0.35
C MET A 39 15.05 -2.74 -1.24
N ASP A 40 15.50 -3.85 -0.67
CA ASP A 40 16.09 -5.01 -1.34
C ASP A 40 15.04 -5.97 -1.92
N LEU A 41 13.75 -5.75 -1.64
CA LEU A 41 12.67 -6.54 -2.21
C LEU A 41 12.52 -6.30 -3.72
N PRO A 42 12.12 -7.32 -4.50
CA PRO A 42 11.77 -7.14 -5.90
C PRO A 42 10.71 -6.04 -6.06
N ARG A 43 10.82 -5.24 -7.13
CA ARG A 43 9.95 -4.07 -7.38
C ARG A 43 8.45 -4.38 -7.24
N LEU A 44 8.00 -5.52 -7.75
CA LEU A 44 6.61 -5.96 -7.68
C LEU A 44 6.13 -6.10 -6.23
N ILE A 45 6.97 -6.70 -5.38
CA ILE A 45 6.69 -6.96 -3.97
C ILE A 45 6.75 -5.66 -3.18
N PHE A 46 7.80 -4.86 -3.37
CA PHE A 46 7.95 -3.56 -2.75
C PHE A 46 6.75 -2.65 -3.04
N THR A 47 6.36 -2.52 -4.31
CA THR A 47 5.30 -1.60 -4.74
C THR A 47 3.96 -1.94 -4.10
N ALA A 48 3.58 -3.22 -4.05
CA ALA A 48 2.32 -3.63 -3.41
C ALA A 48 2.32 -3.27 -1.93
N ASN A 49 3.36 -3.66 -1.20
CA ASN A 49 3.45 -3.42 0.24
C ASN A 49 3.53 -1.92 0.57
N PHE A 50 4.25 -1.14 -0.24
CA PHE A 50 4.34 0.30 -0.09
C PHE A 50 2.98 0.98 -0.29
N ARG A 51 2.23 0.59 -1.32
CA ARG A 51 0.89 1.13 -1.58
C ARG A 51 -0.10 0.81 -0.47
N ILE A 52 -0.08 -0.43 0.02
CA ILE A 52 -0.89 -0.88 1.17
C ILE A 52 -0.54 -0.07 2.42
N LEU A 53 0.75 0.04 2.74
CA LEU A 53 1.23 0.71 3.94
C LEU A 53 0.87 2.21 3.96
N ASN A 54 0.90 2.86 2.80
CA ASN A 54 0.52 4.27 2.67
C ASN A 54 -1.00 4.50 2.55
N GLY A 55 -1.81 3.45 2.44
CA GLY A 55 -3.25 3.57 2.20
C GLY A 55 -3.60 4.15 0.82
N HIS A 56 -2.68 4.03 -0.15
CA HIS A 56 -2.84 4.37 -1.57
C HIS A 56 -2.83 3.09 -2.41
N ASP A 57 -3.64 2.12 -2.00
CA ASP A 57 -3.68 0.77 -2.57
C ASP A 57 -4.41 0.69 -3.92
N TYR A 58 -5.19 1.71 -4.30
CA TYR A 58 -6.03 1.70 -5.49
C TYR A 58 -7.04 0.55 -5.51
N LEU A 59 -7.46 0.08 -4.33
CA LEU A 59 -8.64 -0.79 -4.18
C LEU A 59 -9.91 0.08 -4.17
N GLN A 60 -11.09 -0.53 -4.31
CA GLN A 60 -12.34 0.22 -4.46
C GLN A 60 -12.54 1.26 -3.35
N GLY A 61 -12.24 0.93 -2.09
CA GLY A 61 -12.35 1.87 -0.98
C GLY A 61 -11.44 3.10 -1.14
N HIS A 62 -10.21 2.93 -1.63
CA HIS A 62 -9.33 4.05 -1.94
C HIS A 62 -9.83 4.86 -3.14
N LEU A 63 -10.25 4.17 -4.22
CA LEU A 63 -10.76 4.81 -5.43
C LEU A 63 -12.00 5.65 -5.16
N HIS A 64 -12.89 5.18 -4.30
CA HIS A 64 -14.04 5.97 -3.85
C HIS A 64 -13.63 7.21 -3.07
N ARG A 65 -12.69 7.07 -2.12
CA ARG A 65 -12.17 8.19 -1.32
C ARG A 65 -11.60 9.33 -2.17
N ILE A 66 -11.04 9.02 -3.34
CA ILE A 66 -10.50 10.02 -4.29
C ILE A 66 -11.49 10.41 -5.41
N GLY A 67 -12.75 9.97 -5.33
CA GLY A 67 -13.81 10.34 -6.27
C GLY A 67 -13.81 9.59 -7.62
N VAL A 68 -13.03 8.52 -7.76
CA VAL A 68 -12.95 7.71 -9.00
C VAL A 68 -14.07 6.67 -9.09
N LYS A 69 -14.54 6.14 -7.96
CA LYS A 69 -15.63 5.15 -7.90
C LYS A 69 -16.78 5.64 -7.02
N GLN A 70 -18.01 5.25 -7.35
CA GLN A 70 -19.22 5.72 -6.66
C GLN A 70 -19.48 5.00 -5.33
N ASN A 71 -19.00 3.77 -5.16
CA ASN A 71 -19.15 2.98 -3.94
C ASN A 71 -17.81 2.45 -3.44
N THR A 72 -17.79 2.02 -2.18
CA THR A 72 -16.61 1.44 -1.51
C THR A 72 -16.53 -0.07 -1.61
N ASP A 73 -17.60 -0.71 -2.09
CA ASP A 73 -17.86 -2.12 -1.92
C ASP A 73 -16.86 -2.99 -2.68
N CYS A 74 -16.57 -4.17 -2.14
CA CYS A 74 -15.75 -5.15 -2.83
C CYS A 74 -16.38 -5.55 -4.16
N THR A 75 -15.67 -5.28 -5.25
CA THR A 75 -16.14 -5.65 -6.61
C THR A 75 -15.89 -7.12 -6.94
N LEU A 76 -15.24 -7.86 -6.03
CA LEU A 76 -14.89 -9.26 -6.21
C LEU A 76 -15.87 -10.21 -5.52
N CYS A 77 -16.50 -9.77 -4.44
CA CYS A 77 -17.43 -10.58 -3.67
C CYS A 77 -18.72 -9.80 -3.40
N SER A 78 -19.83 -10.50 -3.24
CA SER A 78 -21.15 -9.89 -3.09
C SER A 78 -21.49 -9.50 -1.64
N THR A 79 -20.50 -9.28 -0.77
CA THR A 79 -20.74 -9.05 0.67
C THR A 79 -21.05 -7.60 1.03
N GLY A 80 -20.85 -6.64 0.11
CA GLY A 80 -21.02 -5.21 0.39
C GLY A 80 -19.96 -4.61 1.33
N GLU A 81 -18.91 -5.37 1.66
CA GLU A 81 -17.82 -4.91 2.53
C GLU A 81 -16.90 -3.93 1.81
N ILE A 82 -16.31 -2.98 2.54
CA ILE A 82 -15.36 -2.02 1.97
C ILE A 82 -14.14 -2.75 1.41
N MET A 83 -13.83 -2.54 0.13
CA MET A 83 -12.66 -3.11 -0.51
C MET A 83 -11.38 -2.39 -0.07
N ASN A 84 -10.77 -2.90 0.99
CA ASN A 84 -9.45 -2.50 1.46
C ASN A 84 -8.57 -3.75 1.66
N PHE A 85 -7.28 -3.57 1.93
CA PHE A 85 -6.37 -4.72 2.09
C PHE A 85 -6.79 -5.69 3.21
N ARG A 86 -7.38 -5.18 4.32
CA ARG A 86 -7.90 -6.02 5.41
C ARG A 86 -9.05 -6.90 4.93
N HIS A 87 -9.94 -6.39 4.09
CA HIS A 87 -10.99 -7.21 3.50
C HIS A 87 -10.42 -8.27 2.56
N LEU A 88 -9.37 -7.96 1.77
CA LEU A 88 -8.79 -8.94 0.85
C LEU A 88 -8.32 -10.22 1.56
N THR A 89 -7.84 -10.13 2.81
CA THR A 89 -7.37 -11.30 3.57
C THR A 89 -8.48 -12.25 3.98
N VAL A 90 -9.74 -11.82 3.91
CA VAL A 90 -10.94 -12.61 4.26
C VAL A 90 -11.96 -12.68 3.11
N CYS A 91 -11.61 -12.15 1.95
CA CYS A 91 -12.49 -12.12 0.79
C CYS A 91 -12.69 -13.54 0.25
N VAL A 92 -13.93 -14.02 0.29
CA VAL A 92 -14.32 -15.38 -0.13
C VAL A 92 -13.88 -15.70 -1.57
N THR A 93 -14.04 -14.75 -2.50
CA THR A 93 -13.66 -14.93 -3.90
C THR A 93 -12.15 -15.17 -4.03
N LEU A 94 -11.34 -14.41 -3.29
CA LEU A 94 -9.88 -14.52 -3.30
C LEU A 94 -9.35 -15.73 -2.54
N ALA A 95 -10.07 -16.18 -1.51
CA ALA A 95 -9.75 -17.40 -0.78
C ALA A 95 -9.88 -18.64 -1.68
N ASN A 96 -10.89 -18.64 -2.57
CA ASN A 96 -11.11 -19.74 -3.51
C ASN A 96 -10.08 -19.78 -4.66
N THR A 97 -9.49 -18.63 -5.02
CA THR A 97 -8.46 -18.54 -6.09
C THR A 97 -7.05 -18.82 -5.59
N ASN A 98 -6.76 -18.54 -4.31
CA ASN A 98 -5.45 -18.76 -3.72
C ASN A 98 -5.42 -20.09 -2.96
N GLN A 99 -5.06 -21.18 -3.65
CA GLN A 99 -4.40 -22.29 -2.97
C GLN A 99 -3.15 -21.71 -2.27
N ASN A 100 -3.06 -21.90 -0.95
CA ASN A 100 -2.04 -21.42 -0.01
C ASN A 100 -2.45 -20.19 0.82
N VAL A 101 -3.15 -20.50 1.91
CA VAL A 101 -3.20 -19.73 3.17
C VAL A 101 -1.77 -19.59 3.71
N LEU A 102 -0.98 -18.69 3.12
CA LEU A 102 0.15 -18.13 3.87
C LEU A 102 -0.45 -17.04 4.76
N PRO A 103 -0.15 -17.05 6.07
CA PRO A 103 -0.44 -15.89 6.90
C PRO A 103 0.03 -14.64 6.17
N PRO A 104 -0.77 -13.55 6.11
CA PRO A 104 -0.39 -12.31 5.43
C PRO A 104 0.74 -11.58 6.16
N ASP A 105 1.69 -12.30 6.74
CA ASP A 105 2.68 -11.79 7.68
C ASP A 105 4.00 -11.51 6.98
N ASN A 106 4.21 -12.06 5.77
CA ASN A 106 5.37 -11.76 4.93
C ASN A 106 5.00 -10.91 3.69
N TYR A 107 5.99 -10.17 3.18
CA TYR A 107 5.81 -9.23 2.07
C TYR A 107 5.35 -9.91 0.76
N TYR A 108 5.75 -11.15 0.51
CA TYR A 108 5.43 -11.88 -0.73
C TYR A 108 3.96 -12.27 -0.78
N SER A 109 3.43 -12.84 0.30
CA SER A 109 2.02 -13.22 0.39
C SER A 109 1.11 -12.01 0.26
N LYS A 110 1.44 -10.90 0.94
CA LYS A 110 0.70 -9.63 0.82
C LYS A 110 0.68 -9.12 -0.62
N ALA A 111 1.83 -9.14 -1.29
CA ALA A 111 1.94 -8.67 -2.66
C ALA A 111 1.18 -9.58 -3.63
N SER A 112 1.26 -10.91 -3.46
CA SER A 112 0.52 -11.87 -4.26
C SER A 112 -0.99 -11.62 -4.18
N LEU A 113 -1.53 -11.56 -2.96
CA LEU A 113 -2.95 -11.30 -2.71
C LEU A 113 -3.40 -9.96 -3.33
N TYR A 114 -2.61 -8.90 -3.13
CA TYR A 114 -2.88 -7.58 -3.70
C TYR A 114 -2.95 -7.60 -5.23
N TRP A 115 -1.95 -8.19 -5.89
CA TRP A 115 -1.90 -8.21 -7.34
C TRP A 115 -2.96 -9.14 -7.93
N THR A 116 -3.30 -10.24 -7.27
CA THR A 116 -4.44 -11.08 -7.64
C THR A 116 -5.74 -10.28 -7.59
N ALA A 117 -6.02 -9.61 -6.46
CA ALA A 117 -7.20 -8.76 -6.35
C ALA A 117 -7.27 -7.69 -7.46
N ARG A 118 -6.15 -7.01 -7.72
CA ARG A 118 -6.06 -5.99 -8.78
C ARG A 118 -6.29 -6.54 -10.19
N ARG A 119 -5.87 -7.79 -10.48
CA ARG A 119 -6.17 -8.45 -11.76
C ARG A 119 -7.65 -8.77 -11.87
N GLU A 120 -8.23 -9.36 -10.84
CA GLU A 120 -9.67 -9.69 -10.83
C GLU A 120 -10.55 -8.44 -10.95
N MET A 121 -10.16 -7.32 -10.32
CA MET A 121 -10.88 -6.04 -10.46
C MET A 121 -10.97 -5.56 -11.90
N VAL A 122 -9.96 -5.83 -12.74
CA VAL A 122 -9.98 -5.47 -14.15
C VAL A 122 -10.91 -6.38 -14.93
N ASN A 123 -10.98 -7.66 -14.57
CA ASN A 123 -11.83 -8.65 -15.23
C ASN A 123 -13.32 -8.48 -14.89
N THR A 124 -13.66 -7.79 -13.79
CA THR A 124 -15.04 -7.54 -13.36
C THR A 124 -15.59 -6.17 -13.79
N THR A 125 -14.82 -5.38 -14.55
CA THR A 125 -15.27 -4.07 -15.08
C THR A 125 -15.68 -4.19 -16.54
#